data_AF-A0A7V1LQW6-F1
#
_entry.id   AF-A0A7V1LQW6-F1
#
_cell.length_a   1.000
_cell.length_b   1.000
_cell.length_c   1.000
_cell.angle_alpha   90.00
_cell.angle_beta   90.00
_cell.angle_gamma   90.00
#
_symmetry.space_group_name_H-M   'P 1'
#
loop_
_entity.id
_entity.type
_entity.pdbx_description
1 polymer ?
#
loop_
_entity_poly.entity_id
_entity_poly.type
_entity_poly.pdbx_seq_one_letter_code
_entity_poly.pdbx_strand_id
1 'polypeptide(L)'
;MKAQIFHTNFRYNIHNYFIAPALSGLWGFTIFFSTLLVAKGLGVLVGSIQHFNVELADVEMSLLGFVFLFLIRFLKNYLPKDS
;
A
#
# COMPACT_ATOMS: atom_id res chain seq x y z
N MET A 1 2.02 33.14 20.07
CA MET A 1 1.11 32.74 18.96
C MET A 1 1.82 32.21 17.69
N LYS A 2 3.16 32.24 17.57
CA LYS A 2 3.87 31.67 16.40
C LYS A 2 4.14 30.15 16.50
N ALA A 3 4.35 29.62 17.70
CA ALA A 3 4.63 28.20 17.92
C ALA A 3 3.44 27.27 17.58
N GLN A 4 2.22 27.74 17.81
CA GLN A 4 0.99 26.98 17.50
C GLN A 4 0.74 26.83 16.00
N ILE A 5 1.16 27.82 15.19
CA ILE A 5 1.02 27.83 13.73
C ILE A 5 2.07 26.92 13.07
N PHE A 6 3.25 26.76 13.67
CA PHE A 6 4.30 25.90 13.12
C PHE A 6 3.95 24.41 13.23
N HIS A 7 3.39 23.97 14.36
CA HIS A 7 2.99 22.58 14.57
C HIS A 7 1.85 22.11 13.65
N THR A 8 0.91 22.99 13.32
CA THR A 8 -0.21 22.65 12.43
C THR A 8 0.24 22.45 10.99
N ASN A 9 1.15 23.30 10.50
CA ASN A 9 1.73 23.17 9.15
C ASN A 9 2.60 21.91 9.00
N PHE A 10 3.38 21.56 10.03
CA PHE A 10 4.23 20.36 10.00
C PHE A 10 3.42 19.05 10.03
N ARG A 11 2.39 18.96 10.88
CA ARG A 11 1.48 17.79 10.91
C ARG A 11 0.72 17.64 9.60
N TYR A 12 0.27 18.74 9.01
CA TYR A 12 -0.43 18.73 7.72
C TYR A 12 0.47 18.19 6.60
N ASN A 13 1.72 18.67 6.52
CA ASN A 13 2.67 18.23 5.51
C ASN A 13 3.07 16.76 5.67
N ILE A 14 3.45 16.30 6.88
CA ILE A 14 3.82 14.89 7.07
C ILE A 14 2.65 13.95 6.77
N HIS A 15 1.45 14.33 7.22
CA HIS A 15 0.27 13.51 6.98
C HIS A 15 -0.01 13.37 5.48
N ASN A 16 0.07 14.46 4.73
CA ASN A 16 -0.29 14.44 3.32
C ASN A 16 0.81 13.81 2.44
N TYR A 17 2.09 14.01 2.75
CA TYR A 17 3.18 13.53 1.89
C TYR A 17 3.71 12.15 2.26
N PHE A 18 3.53 11.70 3.50
CA PHE A 18 4.06 10.40 3.96
C PHE A 18 3.00 9.47 4.52
N ILE A 19 2.18 9.93 5.47
CA ILE A 19 1.23 9.03 6.16
C ILE A 19 0.13 8.56 5.21
N ALA A 20 -0.52 9.49 4.49
CA ALA A 20 -1.60 9.13 3.58
C ALA A 20 -1.13 8.22 2.43
N PRO A 21 0.02 8.49 1.76
CA PRO A 21 0.59 7.54 0.80
C PRO A 21 0.98 6.20 1.41
N ALA A 22 1.59 6.17 2.60
CA ALA A 22 1.94 4.92 3.28
C ALA A 22 0.71 4.07 3.59
N LEU A 23 -0.38 4.68 4.08
CA LEU A 23 -1.65 3.99 4.30
C LEU A 23 -2.24 3.46 2.99
N SER A 24 -2.20 4.25 1.90
CA SER A 24 -2.60 3.77 0.58
C SER A 24 -1.75 2.60 0.10
N GLY A 25 -0.43 2.63 0.34
CA GLY A 25 0.45 1.50 0.07
C GLY A 25 0.06 0.26 0.88
N LEU A 26 -0.20 0.37 2.18
CA LEU A 26 -0.64 -0.76 3.01
C LEU A 26 -1.95 -1.38 2.50
N TRP A 27 -2.88 -0.56 1.99
CA TRP A 27 -4.06 -1.06 1.29
C TRP A 27 -3.71 -1.85 0.03
N GLY A 28 -2.77 -1.35 -0.77
CA GLY A 28 -2.30 -2.02 -1.98
C GLY A 28 -1.65 -3.36 -1.69
N PHE A 29 -0.81 -3.41 -0.65
CA PHE A 29 -0.23 -4.65 -0.13
C PHE A 29 -1.32 -5.64 0.27
N THR A 30 -2.28 -5.20 1.10
CA THR A 30 -3.32 -6.06 1.64
C THR A 30 -4.17 -6.68 0.53
N ILE A 31 -4.54 -5.89 -0.47
CA ILE A 31 -5.32 -6.36 -1.62
C ILE A 31 -4.51 -7.41 -2.40
N PHE A 32 -3.28 -7.11 -2.79
CA PHE A 32 -2.44 -8.03 -3.57
C PHE A 32 -2.16 -9.33 -2.82
N PHE A 33 -1.78 -9.23 -1.55
CA PHE A 33 -1.51 -10.38 -0.71
C PHE A 33 -2.75 -11.25 -0.56
N SER A 34 -3.92 -10.64 -0.31
CA SER A 34 -5.19 -11.38 -0.24
C SER A 34 -5.51 -12.07 -1.57
N THR A 35 -5.27 -11.41 -2.70
CA THR A 35 -5.45 -12.02 -4.03
C THR A 35 -4.52 -13.23 -4.23
N LEU A 36 -3.25 -13.15 -3.81
CA LEU A 36 -2.33 -14.28 -3.86
C LEU A 36 -2.75 -15.45 -2.97
N LEU A 37 -3.20 -15.17 -1.74
CA LEU A 37 -3.72 -16.20 -0.84
C LEU A 37 -4.94 -16.90 -1.44
N VAL A 38 -5.88 -16.13 -2.01
CA VAL A 38 -7.07 -16.69 -2.67
C VAL A 38 -6.66 -17.53 -3.89
N ALA A 39 -5.75 -17.03 -4.74
CA ALA A 39 -5.29 -17.74 -5.92
C ALA A 39 -4.60 -19.06 -5.57
N LYS A 40 -3.69 -19.06 -4.57
CA LYS A 40 -3.07 -20.29 -4.06
C LYS A 40 -4.09 -21.22 -3.43
N GLY A 41 -5.06 -20.68 -2.68
CA GLY A 41 -6.13 -21.46 -2.07
C GLY A 41 -6.96 -22.20 -3.12
N LEU A 42 -7.34 -21.50 -4.19
CA LEU A 42 -8.03 -22.11 -5.34
C LEU A 42 -7.14 -23.15 -6.04
N GLY A 43 -5.84 -22.88 -6.19
CA GLY A 43 -4.89 -23.84 -6.76
C GLY A 43 -4.81 -25.15 -5.96
N VAL A 44 -4.89 -25.08 -4.64
CA VAL A 44 -4.97 -26.26 -3.77
C VAL A 44 -6.32 -26.96 -3.91
N LEU A 45 -7.43 -26.22 -3.91
CA LEU A 45 -8.78 -26.80 -4.05
C LEU A 45 -8.99 -27.54 -5.37
N VAL A 46 -8.39 -27.06 -6.47
CA VAL A 46 -8.46 -27.70 -7.79
C VAL A 46 -7.40 -28.81 -7.94
N GLY A 47 -6.55 -29.03 -6.94
CA GLY A 47 -5.49 -30.05 -6.98
C GLY A 47 -4.29 -29.70 -7.86
N SER A 48 -4.17 -28.45 -8.30
CA SER A 48 -3.01 -27.96 -9.07
C SER A 48 -1.79 -27.69 -8.17
N ILE A 49 -2.00 -27.41 -6.88
CA ILE A 49 -0.96 -27.17 -5.89
C ILE A 49 -1.14 -28.19 -4.78
N GLN A 50 -0.06 -28.89 -4.41
CA GLN A 50 -0.17 -29.98 -3.44
C GLN A 50 -0.40 -29.50 -1.99
N HIS A 51 0.20 -28.37 -1.61
CA HIS A 51 0.15 -27.85 -0.24
C HIS A 51 -0.03 -26.34 -0.24
N PHE A 52 -0.89 -25.83 0.64
CA PHE A 52 -1.01 -24.39 0.85
C PHE A 52 0.17 -23.91 1.70
N ASN A 53 1.15 -23.27 1.05
CA ASN A 53 2.29 -22.68 1.72
C ASN A 53 2.45 -21.22 1.29
N VAL A 54 2.58 -20.33 2.28
CA VAL A 54 2.89 -18.92 2.05
C VAL A 54 4.40 -18.78 2.04
N GLU A 55 4.93 -18.34 0.91
CA GLU A 55 6.36 -18.19 0.68
C GLU A 55 6.76 -16.72 0.78
N LEU A 56 8.05 -16.49 1.01
CA LEU A 56 8.59 -15.13 1.04
C LEU A 56 8.32 -14.39 -0.28
N ALA A 57 8.37 -15.10 -1.40
CA ALA A 57 8.05 -14.56 -2.72
C ALA A 57 6.62 -13.99 -2.79
N ASP A 58 5.64 -14.54 -2.07
CA ASP A 58 4.27 -14.00 -2.05
C ASP A 58 4.22 -12.62 -1.35
N VAL A 59 5.03 -12.45 -0.32
CA VAL A 59 5.16 -11.18 0.41
C VAL A 59 5.89 -10.15 -0.46
N GLU A 60 7.00 -10.56 -1.09
CA GLU A 60 7.77 -9.72 -2.01
C GLU A 60 6.90 -9.24 -3.19
N MET A 61 6.11 -10.12 -3.79
CA MET A 61 5.19 -9.76 -4.87
C MET A 61 4.09 -8.80 -4.39
N SER A 62 3.63 -8.93 -3.15
CA SER A 62 2.63 -8.04 -2.57
C SER A 62 3.17 -6.64 -2.28
N LEU A 63 4.49 -6.49 -2.10
CA LEU A 63 5.13 -5.17 -2.01
C LEU A 63 4.98 -4.37 -3.30
N LEU A 64 4.77 -4.99 -4.46
CA LEU A 64 4.46 -4.26 -5.69
C LEU A 64 3.13 -3.51 -5.54
N GLY A 65 2.11 -4.16 -4.97
CA GLY A 65 0.83 -3.52 -4.64
C GLY A 65 1.01 -2.34 -3.70
N PHE A 66 1.89 -2.48 -2.71
CA PHE A 66 2.28 -1.37 -1.83
C PHE A 66 2.86 -0.21 -2.61
N VAL A 67 3.91 -0.46 -3.39
CA VAL A 67 4.65 0.57 -4.11
C VAL A 67 3.74 1.29 -5.10
N PHE A 68 2.89 0.58 -5.83
CA PHE A 68 1.98 1.21 -6.79
C PHE A 68 0.98 2.16 -6.12
N LEU A 69 0.25 1.73 -5.09
CA LEU A 69 -0.73 2.62 -4.44
C LEU A 69 -0.06 3.73 -3.62
N PHE A 70 1.11 3.45 -3.04
CA PHE A 70 1.94 4.48 -2.42
C PHE A 70 2.28 5.57 -3.43
N LEU A 71 2.87 5.22 -4.57
CA LEU A 71 3.32 6.17 -5.58
C LEU A 71 2.15 6.94 -6.19
N ILE A 72 1.03 6.28 -6.49
CA ILE A 72 -0.18 6.96 -6.99
C ILE A 72 -0.64 8.04 -6.01
N ARG A 73 -0.74 7.71 -4.73
CA ARG A 73 -1.20 8.66 -3.71
C ARG A 73 -0.17 9.75 -3.44
N PHE A 74 1.11 9.39 -3.42
CA PHE A 74 2.23 10.31 -3.26
C PHE A 74 2.23 11.35 -4.39
N LEU A 75 2.21 10.90 -5.64
CA LEU A 75 2.19 11.77 -6.82
C LEU A 75 0.93 12.65 -6.83
N LYS A 76 -0.25 12.09 -6.49
CA LYS A 76 -1.49 12.87 -6.40
C LYS A 76 -1.44 13.97 -5.33
N ASN A 77 -0.69 13.76 -4.26
CA ASN A 77 -0.52 14.77 -3.21
C ASN A 77 0.58 15.78 -3.53
N TYR A 78 1.49 15.44 -4.46
CA TYR A 78 2.59 16.30 -4.89
C TYR A 78 2.25 17.13 -6.14
N LEU A 79 1.42 16.61 -7.04
CA LEU A 79 0.94 17.30 -8.21
C LEU A 79 -0.19 18.27 -7.81
N PRO A 80 -0.13 19.55 -8.22
CA PRO A 80 -1.20 20.50 -7.95
C PRO A 80 -2.50 20.05 -8.62
N LYS A 81 -3.62 20.39 -7.99
CA LYS A 81 -4.96 19.87 -8.33
C LYS A 81 -5.57 20.44 -9.62
N ASP A 82 -4.79 21.19 -10.41
CA ASP A 82 -5.27 22.09 -11.46
C ASP A 82 -4.65 21.78 -12.85
N SER A 83 -4.59 20.51 -13.25
CA SER A 83 -4.28 20.11 -14.65
C SER A 83 -5.45 19.38 -15.27
#